data_AF-A0A0P8C8L0-F1
#
_entry.id   AF-A0A0P8C8L0-F1
#
_cell.length_a   1.000
_cell.length_b   1.000
_cell.length_c   1.000
_cell.angle_alpha   90.00
_cell.angle_beta   90.00
_cell.angle_gamma   90.00
#
_symmetry.space_group_name_H-M   'P 1'
#
loop_
_entity.id
_entity.type
_entity.pdbx_description
1 polymer ?
#
loop_
_entity_poly.entity_id
_entity_poly.type
_entity_poly.pdbx_seq_one_letter_code
_entity_poly.pdbx_strand_id
1 'polypeptide(L)'
;METITPLSSGRGLPDLSVVEFAIMIALMRLGPQPAPALLPTLSDWFGFAVSLSDIRASVRRLEHQGYLTTLEDGSLRTKRSSAEPVALSFTALIRIVGSEFGRALKKADPPLLAHIMKKSVEDEAVAAEEALRKRTGKPNLTDAQREDVREHARREALEARLHSAKAAAEAGNAKPAKRKGKGKGHEASDDSSKE
;
A
#
# COMPACT_ATOMS: atom_id res chain seq x y z
N MET A 1 -23.40 0.72 22.41
CA MET A 1 -22.91 2.11 22.23
C MET A 1 -21.42 2.00 22.03
N GLU A 2 -20.94 2.20 20.80
CA GLU A 2 -19.50 2.21 20.50
C GLU A 2 -18.90 3.46 21.15
N THR A 3 -18.00 3.24 22.09
CA THR A 3 -17.24 4.30 22.77
C THR A 3 -16.31 4.95 21.76
N ILE A 4 -16.77 6.04 21.15
CA ILE A 4 -15.92 6.98 20.42
C ILE A 4 -14.89 7.47 21.43
N THR A 5 -13.65 6.98 21.31
CA THR A 5 -12.55 7.48 22.12
C THR A 5 -12.42 8.96 21.77
N PRO A 6 -12.65 9.88 22.72
CA PRO A 6 -12.49 11.30 22.42
C PRO A 6 -11.02 11.53 22.04
N LEU A 7 -10.77 12.42 21.08
CA LEU A 7 -9.45 12.95 20.75
C LEU A 7 -8.95 13.83 21.91
N SER A 8 -8.91 13.27 23.13
CA SER A 8 -8.47 13.93 24.35
C SER A 8 -6.99 13.68 24.55
N SER A 9 -6.18 14.39 23.77
CA SER A 9 -4.88 14.86 24.20
C SER A 9 -4.71 16.21 23.51
N GLY A 10 -4.28 17.25 24.21
CA GLY A 10 -4.24 18.65 23.72
C GLY A 10 -3.31 18.93 22.52
N ARG A 11 -3.00 17.93 21.70
CA ARG A 11 -2.49 18.10 20.34
C ARG A 11 -3.69 18.07 19.39
N GLY A 12 -4.14 19.26 18.96
CA GLY A 12 -5.06 19.37 17.84
C GLY A 12 -4.55 18.60 16.62
N LEU A 13 -5.46 18.22 15.73
CA LEU A 13 -5.08 17.63 14.44
C LEU A 13 -3.98 18.48 13.79
N PRO A 14 -2.93 17.86 13.20
CA PRO A 14 -1.85 18.61 12.59
C PRO A 14 -2.41 19.49 11.46
N ASP A 15 -2.26 20.81 11.60
CA ASP A 15 -2.68 21.81 10.60
C ASP A 15 -1.66 21.90 9.45
N LEU A 16 -1.68 20.86 8.62
CA LEU A 16 -0.81 20.67 7.47
C LEU A 16 -1.63 20.72 6.18
N SER A 17 -1.13 21.47 5.20
CA SER A 17 -1.55 21.33 3.82
C SER A 17 -1.23 19.94 3.27
N VAL A 18 -1.90 19.55 2.19
CA VAL A 18 -1.67 18.24 1.54
C VAL A 18 -0.21 18.04 1.15
N VAL A 19 0.46 19.09 0.67
CA VAL A 19 1.88 19.06 0.29
C VAL A 19 2.78 18.83 1.50
N GLU A 20 2.55 19.55 2.59
CA GLU A 20 3.32 19.39 3.83
C GLU A 20 3.12 18.01 4.45
N PHE A 21 1.88 17.53 4.43
CA PHE A 21 1.54 16.19 4.87
C PHE A 21 2.28 15.14 4.02
N ALA A 22 2.26 15.26 2.70
CA ALA A 22 2.96 14.36 1.79
C ALA A 22 4.49 14.37 2.04
N ILE A 23 5.10 15.54 2.25
CA ILE A 23 6.53 15.67 2.60
C ILE A 23 6.84 14.91 3.89
N MET A 24 6.04 15.10 4.93
CA MET A 24 6.21 14.41 6.22
C MET A 24 6.11 12.89 6.07
N ILE A 25 5.11 12.39 5.33
CA ILE A 25 4.93 10.96 5.08
C ILE A 25 6.08 10.37 4.26
N ALA A 26 6.55 11.09 3.23
CA ALA A 26 7.69 10.68 2.42
C ALA A 26 8.96 10.55 3.27
N LEU A 27 9.26 11.52 4.13
CA LEU A 27 10.41 11.47 5.03
C LEU A 27 10.29 10.40 6.11
N MET A 28 9.10 10.15 6.65
CA MET A 28 8.90 9.04 7.59
C MET A 28 9.11 7.67 6.94
N ARG A 29 8.82 7.55 5.64
CA ARG A 29 9.00 6.30 4.87
C ARG A 29 10.44 6.10 4.39
N LEU A 30 11.07 7.16 3.88
CA LEU A 30 12.40 7.11 3.25
C LEU A 30 13.55 7.38 4.23
N GLY A 31 13.23 7.86 5.44
CA GLY A 31 14.20 8.39 6.38
C GLY A 31 14.66 9.81 6.03
N PRO A 32 15.71 10.32 6.70
CA PRO A 32 16.26 11.63 6.42
C PRO A 32 16.79 11.71 4.98
N GLN A 33 16.36 12.73 4.24
CA GLN A 33 16.70 12.90 2.83
C GLN A 33 16.74 14.39 2.45
N PRO A 34 17.57 14.81 1.48
CA PRO A 34 17.53 16.17 0.97
C PRO A 34 16.23 16.40 0.18
N ALA A 35 15.71 17.63 0.17
CA ALA A 35 14.44 17.97 -0.48
C ALA A 35 14.30 17.48 -1.95
N PRO A 36 15.34 17.55 -2.81
CA PRO A 36 15.25 17.05 -4.18
C PRO A 36 14.99 15.54 -4.29
N ALA A 37 15.43 14.74 -3.31
CA ALA A 37 15.23 13.30 -3.32
C ALA A 37 13.76 12.90 -3.09
N LEU A 38 12.92 13.82 -2.59
CA LEU A 38 11.50 13.59 -2.38
C LEU A 38 10.68 13.74 -3.67
N LEU A 39 11.19 14.49 -4.67
CA LEU A 39 10.42 14.87 -5.85
C LEU A 39 9.86 13.69 -6.66
N PRO A 40 10.59 12.58 -6.88
CA PRO A 40 10.03 11.43 -7.59
C PRO A 40 8.84 10.82 -6.85
N THR A 41 8.96 10.67 -5.52
CA THR A 41 7.88 10.14 -4.66
C THR A 41 6.67 11.06 -4.64
N LEU A 42 6.90 12.37 -4.53
CA LEU A 42 5.82 13.35 -4.52
C LEU A 42 5.12 13.42 -5.88
N SER A 43 5.88 13.39 -6.98
CA SER A 43 5.31 13.43 -8.33
C SER A 43 4.44 12.21 -8.61
N ASP A 44 4.88 11.03 -8.15
CA ASP A 44 4.09 9.79 -8.22
C ASP A 44 2.78 9.92 -7.43
N TRP A 45 2.83 10.39 -6.19
CA TRP A 45 1.63 10.51 -5.34
C TRP A 45 0.64 11.57 -5.82
N PHE A 46 1.14 12.67 -6.39
CA PHE A 46 0.30 13.74 -6.91
C PHE A 46 -0.19 13.49 -8.34
N GLY A 47 0.44 12.57 -9.08
CA GLY A 47 0.09 12.27 -10.47
C GLY A 47 0.52 13.35 -11.47
N PHE A 48 1.41 14.26 -11.09
CA PHE A 48 1.99 15.28 -11.96
C PHE A 48 3.41 15.64 -11.53
N ALA A 49 4.18 16.27 -12.42
CA ALA A 49 5.56 16.65 -12.14
C ALA A 49 5.64 17.74 -11.06
N VAL A 50 6.25 17.41 -9.93
CA VAL A 50 6.50 18.33 -8.81
C VAL A 50 7.94 18.82 -8.87
N SER A 51 8.13 20.13 -8.75
CA SER A 51 9.44 20.79 -8.75
C SER A 51 9.84 21.27 -7.34
N LEU A 52 11.12 21.66 -7.18
CA LEU A 52 11.60 22.23 -5.92
C LEU A 52 10.91 23.54 -5.56
N SER A 53 10.52 24.36 -6.53
CA SER A 53 9.80 25.61 -6.26
C SER A 53 8.43 25.35 -5.62
N ASP A 54 7.76 24.27 -6.01
CA ASP A 54 6.41 23.94 -5.54
C ASP A 54 6.43 23.53 -4.06
N ILE A 55 7.50 22.88 -3.61
CA ILE A 55 7.61 22.37 -2.23
C ILE A 55 8.38 23.30 -1.29
N ARG A 56 9.12 24.29 -1.82
CA ARG A 56 10.02 25.14 -1.02
C ARG A 56 9.29 25.87 0.10
N ALA A 57 8.10 26.42 -0.19
CA ALA A 57 7.31 27.12 0.81
C ALA A 57 6.84 26.18 1.93
N SER A 58 6.38 24.98 1.57
CA SER A 58 5.96 23.93 2.51
C SER A 58 7.10 23.45 3.39
N VAL A 59 8.30 23.22 2.84
CA VAL A 59 9.48 22.84 3.62
C VAL A 59 9.81 23.92 4.65
N ARG A 60 9.84 25.20 4.24
CA ARG A 60 10.14 26.31 5.16
C ARG A 60 9.09 26.45 6.27
N ARG A 61 7.80 26.30 5.96
CA ARG A 61 6.73 26.36 6.97
C ARG A 61 6.87 25.20 7.96
N LEU A 62 7.14 23.98 7.46
CA LEU A 62 7.37 22.81 8.31
C LEU A 62 8.58 22.97 9.24
N GLU A 63 9.69 23.56 8.76
CA GLU A 63 10.85 23.87 9.60
C GLU A 63 10.50 24.92 10.66
N HIS A 64 9.85 26.01 10.25
CA HIS A 64 9.45 27.10 11.15
C HIS A 64 8.50 26.64 12.25
N GLN A 65 7.55 25.77 11.91
CA GLN A 65 6.61 25.16 12.87
C GLN A 65 7.23 24.01 13.68
N GLY A 66 8.48 23.65 13.40
CA GLY A 66 9.19 22.61 14.15
C GLY A 66 8.74 21.18 13.82
N TYR A 67 8.18 20.93 12.65
CA TYR A 67 7.93 19.58 12.14
C TYR A 67 9.19 18.93 11.56
N LEU A 68 10.04 19.75 10.93
CA LEU A 68 11.30 19.32 10.32
C LEU A 68 12.51 19.96 11.01
N THR A 69 13.65 19.30 10.85
CA THR A 69 14.99 19.82 11.14
C THR A 69 15.86 19.53 9.93
N THR A 70 16.61 20.53 9.45
CA THR A 70 17.69 20.32 8.48
C THR A 70 18.96 19.91 9.20
N LEU A 71 19.55 18.80 8.76
CA LEU A 71 20.81 18.25 9.26
C LEU A 71 22.01 18.95 8.60
N GLU A 72 23.22 18.70 9.12
CA GLU A 72 24.46 19.32 8.61
C GLU A 72 24.77 18.98 7.16
N ASP A 73 24.35 17.80 6.70
CA ASP A 73 24.48 17.33 5.32
C ASP A 73 23.41 17.90 4.37
N GLY A 74 22.51 18.76 4.87
CA GLY A 74 21.39 19.31 4.11
C GLY A 74 20.17 18.38 4.00
N SER A 75 20.19 17.22 4.67
CA SER A 75 19.05 16.31 4.71
C SER A 75 17.96 16.84 5.65
N LEU A 76 16.71 16.69 5.24
CA LEU A 76 15.54 16.99 6.06
C LEU A 76 15.20 15.78 6.93
N ARG A 77 14.92 16.02 8.22
CA ARG A 77 14.48 14.99 9.15
C ARG A 77 13.22 15.42 9.90
N THR A 78 12.25 14.52 10.03
CA THR A 78 11.07 14.76 10.87
C THR A 78 11.42 14.76 12.35
N LYS A 79 10.90 15.71 13.12
CA LYS A 79 11.02 15.68 14.58
C LYS A 79 10.10 14.60 15.16
N ARG A 80 10.61 13.87 16.17
CA ARG A 80 9.89 12.75 16.81
C ARG A 80 8.54 13.19 17.40
N SER A 81 8.47 14.38 17.99
CA SER A 81 7.24 14.94 18.57
C SER A 81 6.12 15.14 17.55
N SER A 82 6.47 15.33 16.28
CA SER A 82 5.56 15.71 15.19
C SER A 82 5.23 14.52 14.29
N ALA A 83 6.11 13.52 14.22
CA ALA A 83 5.92 12.31 13.41
C ALA A 83 4.72 11.47 13.88
N GLU A 84 4.55 11.28 15.18
CA GLU A 84 3.47 10.44 15.73
C GLU A 84 2.06 10.98 15.41
N PRO A 85 1.73 12.26 15.66
CA PRO A 85 0.44 12.82 15.24
C PRO A 85 0.18 12.68 13.74
N VAL A 86 1.19 12.92 12.90
CA VAL A 86 1.05 12.81 11.44
C VAL A 86 0.80 11.36 11.01
N ALA A 87 1.49 10.39 11.60
CA ALA A 87 1.28 8.97 11.34
C ALA A 87 -0.13 8.49 11.75
N LEU A 88 -0.63 8.98 12.90
CA LEU A 88 -2.00 8.71 13.34
C LEU A 88 -3.04 9.29 12.36
N SER A 89 -2.85 10.54 11.92
CA SER A 89 -3.68 11.16 10.89
C SER A 89 -3.64 10.39 9.56
N PHE A 90 -2.47 9.90 9.15
CA PHE A 90 -2.35 9.08 7.93
C PHE A 90 -3.13 7.79 8.02
N THR A 91 -3.02 7.10 9.16
CA THR A 91 -3.76 5.87 9.42
C THR A 91 -5.27 6.14 9.43
N ALA A 92 -5.71 7.26 10.00
CA ALA A 92 -7.10 7.70 9.97
C ALA A 92 -7.58 7.95 8.53
N LEU A 93 -6.79 8.64 7.69
CA LEU A 93 -7.11 8.88 6.28
C LEU A 93 -7.29 7.56 5.51
N ILE A 94 -6.39 6.59 5.69
CA ILE A 94 -6.52 5.27 5.06
C ILE A 94 -7.84 4.59 5.46
N ARG A 95 -8.20 4.64 6.76
CA ARG A 95 -9.45 4.06 7.25
C ARG A 95 -10.68 4.77 6.68
N ILE A 96 -10.65 6.10 6.57
CA ILE A 96 -11.73 6.91 5.98
C ILE A 96 -11.90 6.54 4.50
N VAL A 97 -10.82 6.60 3.73
CA VAL A 97 -10.84 6.28 2.29
C VAL A 97 -11.32 4.84 2.07
N GLY A 98 -10.80 3.87 2.84
CA GLY A 98 -11.23 2.48 2.76
C GLY A 98 -12.70 2.28 3.12
N SER A 99 -13.21 2.99 4.13
CA SER A 99 -14.62 2.92 4.53
C SER A 99 -15.55 3.51 3.47
N GLU A 100 -15.19 4.66 2.92
CA GLU A 100 -15.98 5.33 1.87
C GLU A 100 -15.92 4.57 0.55
N PHE A 101 -14.76 4.05 0.16
CA PHE A 101 -14.64 3.17 -1.00
C PHE A 101 -15.49 1.89 -0.82
N GLY A 102 -15.44 1.28 0.37
CA GLY A 102 -16.27 0.12 0.69
C GLY A 102 -17.78 0.42 0.63
N ARG A 103 -18.20 1.61 1.06
CA ARG A 103 -19.60 2.06 0.91
C ARG A 103 -19.97 2.32 -0.55
N ALA A 104 -19.08 2.96 -1.30
CA ALA A 104 -19.28 3.21 -2.73
C ALA A 104 -19.43 1.90 -3.50
N LEU A 105 -18.60 0.90 -3.22
CA LEU A 105 -18.70 -0.43 -3.82
C LEU A 105 -20.00 -1.16 -3.44
N LYS A 106 -20.49 -1.00 -2.20
CA LYS A 106 -21.77 -1.58 -1.78
C LYS A 106 -23.00 -0.87 -2.39
N LYS A 107 -22.85 0.42 -2.73
CA LYS A 107 -23.87 1.23 -3.40
C LYS A 107 -23.86 1.08 -4.92
N ALA A 108 -22.70 0.78 -5.50
CA ALA A 108 -22.60 0.39 -6.89
C ALA A 108 -23.28 -0.97 -7.06
N ASP A 109 -24.28 -1.03 -7.93
CA ASP A 109 -25.01 -2.28 -8.21
C ASP A 109 -24.02 -3.43 -8.50
N PRO A 110 -24.29 -4.67 -8.04
CA PRO A 110 -23.47 -5.85 -8.29
C PRO A 110 -22.89 -6.00 -9.73
N PRO A 111 -23.62 -5.65 -10.81
CA PRO A 111 -23.07 -5.64 -12.17
C PRO A 111 -21.84 -4.74 -12.37
N LEU A 112 -21.68 -3.63 -11.65
CA LEU A 112 -20.56 -2.70 -11.81
C LEU A 112 -19.25 -3.28 -11.25
N LEU A 113 -19.31 -3.93 -10.09
CA LEU A 113 -18.19 -4.69 -9.52
C LEU A 113 -17.77 -5.85 -10.43
N ALA A 114 -18.75 -6.60 -10.96
CA ALA A 114 -18.48 -7.65 -11.94
C ALA A 114 -17.85 -7.09 -13.23
N HIS A 115 -18.28 -5.90 -13.68
CA HIS A 115 -17.71 -5.24 -14.85
C HIS A 115 -16.28 -4.75 -14.62
N ILE A 116 -15.97 -4.19 -13.44
CA ILE A 116 -14.62 -3.76 -13.08
C ILE A 116 -13.67 -4.97 -12.99
N MET A 117 -14.10 -6.06 -12.33
CA MET A 117 -13.29 -7.28 -12.24
C MET A 117 -13.11 -7.96 -13.60
N LYS A 118 -14.13 -7.92 -14.47
CA LYS A 118 -14.02 -8.43 -15.83
C LYS A 118 -13.03 -7.60 -16.65
N LYS A 119 -13.12 -6.27 -16.56
CA LYS A 119 -12.24 -5.35 -17.28
C LYS A 119 -10.79 -5.47 -16.82
N SER A 120 -10.54 -5.63 -15.52
CA SER A 120 -9.17 -5.85 -15.02
C SER A 120 -8.54 -7.15 -15.53
N VAL A 121 -9.34 -8.21 -15.70
CA VAL A 121 -8.87 -9.48 -16.27
C VAL A 121 -8.61 -9.34 -17.78
N GLU A 122 -9.45 -8.58 -18.48
CA GLU A 122 -9.25 -8.28 -19.91
C GLU A 122 -8.00 -7.43 -20.15
N ASP A 123 -7.75 -6.41 -19.33
CA ASP A 123 -6.56 -5.54 -19.43
C ASP A 123 -5.27 -6.31 -19.14
N GLU A 124 -5.28 -7.22 -18.15
CA GLU A 124 -4.13 -8.09 -17.82
C GLU A 124 -3.85 -9.12 -18.94
N ALA A 125 -4.90 -9.67 -19.55
CA ALA A 125 -4.78 -10.56 -20.70
C ALA A 125 -4.24 -9.84 -21.95
N VAL A 126 -4.67 -8.60 -22.20
CA VAL A 126 -4.17 -7.78 -23.31
C VAL A 126 -2.69 -7.42 -23.08
N ALA A 127 -2.31 -7.04 -21.86
CA ALA A 127 -0.91 -6.78 -21.52
C ALA A 127 -0.02 -8.02 -21.68
N ALA A 128 -0.53 -9.20 -21.30
CA ALA A 128 0.17 -10.48 -21.49
C ALA A 128 0.30 -10.87 -22.98
N GLU A 129 -0.76 -10.68 -23.79
CA GLU A 129 -0.75 -10.91 -25.25
C GLU A 129 0.24 -9.94 -25.94
N GLU A 130 0.28 -8.68 -25.51
CA GLU A 130 1.19 -7.67 -26.05
C GLU A 130 2.66 -7.93 -25.64
N ALA A 131 2.92 -8.38 -24.41
CA ALA A 131 4.23 -8.81 -23.96
C ALA A 131 4.72 -10.06 -24.71
N LEU A 132 3.82 -11.00 -24.99
CA LEU A 132 4.11 -12.19 -25.79
C LEU A 132 4.43 -11.81 -27.24
N ARG A 133 3.64 -10.92 -27.86
CA ARG A 133 3.89 -10.39 -29.21
C ARG A 133 5.22 -9.65 -29.33
N LYS A 134 5.62 -8.90 -28.30
CA LYS A 134 6.93 -8.22 -28.24
C LYS A 134 8.09 -9.22 -28.13
N ARG A 135 7.89 -10.39 -27.50
CA ARG A 135 8.89 -11.46 -27.35
C ARG A 135 9.01 -12.38 -28.57
N THR A 136 7.92 -12.70 -29.25
CA THR A 136 7.93 -13.70 -30.32
C THR A 136 8.11 -13.12 -31.72
N GLY A 137 7.98 -11.80 -31.89
CA GLY A 137 7.96 -11.17 -33.22
C GLY A 137 6.68 -11.56 -33.99
N LYS A 138 6.10 -10.64 -34.77
CA LYS A 138 4.79 -10.82 -35.42
C LYS A 138 4.77 -12.10 -36.29
N PRO A 139 4.01 -13.15 -35.92
CA PRO A 139 3.65 -14.17 -36.89
C PRO A 139 2.43 -13.65 -37.66
N ASN A 140 2.45 -13.76 -38.99
CA ASN A 140 1.30 -13.46 -39.84
C ASN A 140 0.20 -14.52 -39.63
N LEU A 141 -0.41 -14.53 -38.45
CA LEU A 141 -1.62 -15.29 -38.18
C LEU A 141 -2.82 -14.52 -38.73
N THR A 142 -3.78 -15.23 -39.29
CA THR A 142 -5.08 -14.66 -39.64
C THR A 142 -5.90 -14.43 -38.37
N ASP A 143 -6.93 -13.58 -38.43
CA ASP A 143 -7.73 -13.25 -37.24
C ASP A 143 -8.47 -14.46 -36.65
N ALA A 144 -8.83 -15.44 -37.49
CA ALA A 144 -9.40 -16.71 -37.05
C ALA A 144 -8.41 -17.52 -36.21
N GLN A 145 -7.15 -17.62 -36.65
CA GLN A 145 -6.12 -18.35 -35.90
C GLN A 145 -5.72 -17.64 -34.59
N ARG A 146 -5.83 -16.30 -34.56
CA ARG A 146 -5.65 -15.55 -33.31
C ARG A 146 -6.77 -15.85 -32.32
N GLU A 147 -8.02 -15.94 -32.78
CA GLU A 147 -9.14 -16.23 -31.91
C GLU A 147 -9.11 -17.67 -31.39
N ASP A 148 -8.70 -18.64 -32.21
CA ASP A 148 -8.49 -20.03 -31.76
C ASP A 148 -7.45 -20.14 -30.64
N VAL A 149 -6.34 -19.40 -30.75
CA VAL A 149 -5.30 -19.36 -29.70
C VAL A 149 -5.85 -18.73 -28.42
N ARG A 150 -6.66 -17.68 -28.53
CA ARG A 150 -7.30 -17.04 -27.36
C ARG A 150 -8.33 -17.96 -26.71
N GLU A 151 -9.13 -18.67 -27.49
CA GLU A 151 -10.09 -19.64 -26.97
C GLU A 151 -9.40 -20.78 -26.23
N HIS A 152 -8.30 -21.31 -26.79
CA HIS A 152 -7.52 -22.35 -26.14
C HIS A 152 -6.93 -21.86 -24.81
N ALA A 153 -6.31 -20.68 -24.79
CA ALA A 153 -5.76 -20.08 -23.58
C ALA A 153 -6.84 -19.81 -22.51
N ARG A 154 -8.05 -19.38 -22.92
CA ARG A 154 -9.19 -19.20 -22.00
C ARG A 154 -9.63 -20.51 -21.36
N ARG A 155 -9.70 -21.60 -22.15
CA ARG A 155 -10.09 -22.93 -21.63
C ARG A 155 -9.03 -23.45 -20.65
N GLU A 156 -7.75 -23.34 -21.00
CA GLU A 156 -6.65 -23.77 -20.15
C GLU A 156 -6.59 -23.01 -18.82
N ALA A 157 -6.79 -21.68 -18.84
CA ALA A 157 -6.83 -20.86 -17.63
C ALA A 157 -8.03 -21.21 -16.73
N LEU A 158 -9.17 -21.59 -17.32
CA LEU A 158 -10.37 -21.99 -16.60
C LEU A 158 -10.19 -23.37 -15.95
N GLU A 159 -9.56 -24.31 -16.65
CA GLU A 159 -9.18 -25.63 -16.11
C GLU A 159 -8.15 -25.50 -14.98
N ALA A 160 -7.13 -24.66 -15.13
CA ALA A 160 -6.15 -24.40 -14.08
C ALA A 160 -6.80 -23.80 -12.82
N ARG A 161 -7.78 -22.89 -12.99
CA ARG A 161 -8.56 -22.34 -11.88
C ARG A 161 -9.41 -23.40 -11.19
N LEU A 162 -10.08 -24.27 -11.93
CA LEU A 162 -10.86 -25.37 -11.36
C LEU A 162 -9.97 -26.35 -10.59
N HIS A 163 -8.78 -26.68 -11.11
CA HIS A 163 -7.79 -27.48 -10.40
C HIS A 163 -7.27 -26.81 -9.12
N SER A 164 -6.97 -25.51 -9.17
CA SER A 164 -6.55 -24.76 -7.98
C SER A 164 -7.65 -24.62 -6.93
N ALA A 165 -8.91 -24.46 -7.35
CA ALA A 165 -10.06 -24.38 -6.47
C ALA A 165 -10.34 -25.72 -5.78
N LYS A 166 -10.16 -26.83 -6.51
CA LYS A 166 -10.26 -28.18 -5.97
C LYS A 166 -9.14 -28.47 -4.96
N ALA A 167 -7.90 -28.08 -5.27
CA ALA A 167 -6.78 -28.19 -4.34
C ALA A 167 -6.96 -27.33 -3.07
N ALA A 168 -7.51 -26.13 -3.20
CA ALA A 168 -7.82 -25.27 -2.06
C ALA A 168 -8.96 -25.83 -1.18
N ALA A 169 -9.97 -26.47 -1.78
CA ALA A 169 -11.06 -27.13 -1.05
C ALA A 169 -10.57 -28.37 -0.27
N GLU A 170 -9.63 -29.13 -0.83
CA GLU A 170 -8.99 -30.27 -0.13
C GLU A 170 -8.05 -29.81 1.00
N ALA A 171 -7.33 -28.70 0.82
CA ALA A 171 -6.48 -28.11 1.86
C ALA A 171 -7.26 -27.50 3.02
N GLY A 172 -8.46 -26.97 2.77
CA GLY A 172 -9.36 -26.40 3.80
C GLY A 172 -9.96 -27.43 4.76
N ASN A 173 -9.92 -28.73 4.43
CA ASN A 173 -10.46 -29.80 5.27
C ASN A 173 -9.39 -30.43 6.20
N ALA A 174 -8.14 -29.97 6.13
CA ALA A 174 -7.06 -30.44 7.00
C ALA A 174 -7.07 -29.68 8.34
N LYS A 175 -7.49 -30.34 9.42
CA LYS A 175 -7.38 -29.81 10.79
C LYS A 175 -5.91 -29.46 11.10
N PRO A 176 -5.61 -28.27 11.67
CA PRO A 176 -4.25 -27.90 11.99
C PRO A 176 -3.70 -28.76 13.12
N ALA A 177 -2.54 -29.39 12.88
CA ALA A 177 -1.82 -30.19 13.85
C ALA A 177 -1.23 -29.30 14.96
N LYS A 178 -1.53 -29.64 16.23
CA LYS A 178 -0.96 -29.01 17.43
C LYS A 178 0.57 -29.13 17.41
N ARG A 179 1.28 -28.01 17.26
CA ARG A 179 2.74 -27.93 17.49
C ARG A 179 3.04 -28.01 18.99
N LYS A 180 3.75 -29.06 19.42
CA LYS A 180 4.40 -29.15 20.74
C LYS A 180 5.59 -28.19 20.80
N GLY A 181 5.57 -27.27 21.77
CA GLY A 181 6.71 -26.41 22.10
C GLY A 181 7.89 -27.23 22.63
N LYS A 182 9.09 -26.93 22.14
CA LYS A 182 10.35 -27.49 22.63
C LYS A 182 11.20 -26.31 23.12
N GLY A 183 10.98 -25.92 24.37
CA GLY A 183 11.84 -25.00 25.11
C GLY A 183 12.95 -25.78 25.83
N LYS A 184 14.20 -25.43 25.51
CA LYS A 184 15.44 -25.75 26.22
C LYS A 184 16.20 -24.40 26.11
N GLY A 185 16.37 -23.55 27.12
CA GLY A 185 16.72 -23.76 28.52
C GLY A 185 18.22 -23.46 28.65
N HIS A 186 18.59 -22.31 29.24
CA HIS A 186 19.85 -21.93 29.91
C HIS A 186 19.60 -20.55 30.56
N GLU A 187 19.29 -20.48 31.85
CA GLU A 187 20.20 -20.36 33.02
C GLU A 187 20.82 -18.97 33.20
N ALA A 188 20.33 -18.26 34.23
CA ALA A 188 21.09 -17.34 35.05
C ALA A 188 20.47 -17.36 36.47
N SER A 189 21.04 -18.23 37.30
CA SER A 189 21.33 -18.08 38.74
C SER A 189 20.54 -17.05 39.58
N ASP A 190 19.73 -17.60 40.50
CA ASP A 190 19.88 -17.51 41.96
C ASP A 190 20.01 -16.15 42.67
N ASP A 191 18.93 -15.84 43.38
CA ASP A 191 18.84 -15.88 44.85
C ASP A 191 18.79 -14.56 45.64
N SER A 192 17.87 -14.61 46.60
CA SER A 192 17.89 -14.00 47.93
C SER A 192 16.97 -12.81 48.24
N SER A 193 15.88 -13.18 48.92
CA SER A 193 15.41 -12.66 50.23
C SER A 193 14.72 -11.29 50.25
N LYS A 194 13.43 -11.24 50.63
CA LYS A 194 12.88 -10.90 51.98
C LYS A 194 13.33 -9.49 52.42
N GLU A 195 12.46 -8.53 52.71
CA GLU A 195 11.17 -8.54 53.45
C GLU A 195 10.17 -7.52 52.89
#